data_AF-A0A5E7UJR3-F1
#
_entry.id   AF-A0A5E7UJR3-F1
#
_cell.length_a   1.000
_cell.length_b   1.000
_cell.length_c   1.000
_cell.angle_alpha   90.00
_cell.angle_beta   90.00
_cell.angle_gamma   90.00
#
_symmetry.space_group_name_H-M   'P 1'
#
loop_
_entity.id
_entity.type
_entity.pdbx_description
1 polymer ?
#
loop_
_entity_poly.entity_id
_entity_poly.type
_entity_poly.pdbx_seq_one_letter_code
_entity_poly.pdbx_strand_id
1 'polypeptide(L)'
;MNPAHQAPALLMASTPFARGYDNLHIERLLLITYENDCPPCVRPVHDSQAHLPDNELQLFTCLFNDDFALISEGQSIPDELDELDERCQSTGLVRQVIYAVMGDMLNERHHLGDLYSLEEAQAMVHRLSFETGHYSRA
;
A
#
# COMPACT_ATOMS: atom_id res chain seq x y z
N MET A 1 -32.88 -34.09 21.34
CA MET A 1 -32.38 -33.49 20.09
C MET A 1 -32.22 -32.01 20.34
N ASN A 2 -31.00 -31.55 20.64
CA ASN A 2 -30.71 -30.13 20.79
C ASN A 2 -30.40 -29.58 19.40
N PRO A 3 -31.07 -28.50 18.93
CA PRO A 3 -30.57 -27.78 17.78
C PRO A 3 -29.34 -27.02 18.27
N ALA A 4 -28.16 -27.47 17.85
CA ALA A 4 -26.95 -26.69 18.01
C ALA A 4 -27.20 -25.35 17.32
N HIS A 5 -27.08 -24.26 18.08
CA HIS A 5 -27.01 -22.92 17.55
C HIS A 5 -25.90 -22.88 16.50
N GLN A 6 -26.28 -22.91 15.22
CA GLN A 6 -25.45 -22.38 14.15
C GLN A 6 -25.26 -20.91 14.46
N ALA A 7 -24.14 -20.57 15.09
CA ALA A 7 -23.65 -19.20 15.10
C ALA A 7 -23.43 -18.83 13.63
N PRO A 8 -24.12 -17.80 13.10
CA PRO A 8 -23.90 -17.39 11.73
C PRO A 8 -22.44 -16.94 11.60
N ALA A 9 -21.71 -17.60 10.70
CA ALA A 9 -20.32 -17.29 10.34
C ALA A 9 -20.20 -15.95 9.57
N LEU A 10 -20.94 -14.93 9.97
CA LEU A 10 -21.16 -13.70 9.19
C LEU A 10 -20.70 -12.41 9.88
N LEU A 11 -20.05 -12.45 11.05
CA LEU A 11 -19.64 -11.21 11.75
C LEU A 11 -18.29 -11.35 12.49
N MET A 12 -17.31 -12.04 11.91
CA MET A 12 -15.92 -12.03 12.42
C MET A 12 -15.04 -10.97 11.71
N ALA A 13 -15.63 -10.15 10.83
CA ALA A 13 -14.94 -9.13 10.04
C ALA A 13 -15.60 -7.73 10.15
N SER A 14 -16.26 -7.39 11.27
CA SER A 14 -16.83 -6.05 11.45
C SER A 14 -15.90 -5.04 12.12
N THR A 15 -14.69 -5.43 12.52
CA THR A 15 -13.76 -4.50 13.17
C THR A 15 -12.42 -4.49 12.44
N PRO A 16 -11.86 -3.33 12.06
CA PRO A 16 -10.51 -3.23 11.50
C PRO A 16 -9.42 -3.61 12.52
N PHE A 17 -9.79 -3.82 13.78
CA PHE A 17 -8.92 -4.32 14.86
C PHE A 17 -9.08 -5.83 15.09
N ALA A 18 -9.68 -6.55 14.14
CA ALA A 18 -9.76 -8.00 14.22
C ALA A 18 -8.34 -8.57 14.29
N ARG A 19 -8.11 -9.48 15.24
CA ARG A 19 -6.85 -10.23 15.29
C ARG A 19 -6.85 -11.28 14.18
N GLY A 20 -5.66 -11.65 13.72
CA GLY A 20 -5.48 -12.73 12.75
C GLY A 20 -5.01 -12.29 11.37
N TYR A 21 -4.62 -11.02 11.22
CA TYR A 21 -3.80 -10.64 10.07
C TYR A 21 -2.44 -11.32 10.16
N ASP A 22 -2.07 -12.03 9.10
CA ASP A 22 -0.72 -12.53 8.89
C ASP A 22 -0.09 -11.84 7.67
N ASN A 23 1.16 -12.22 7.34
CA ASN A 23 1.90 -11.67 6.21
C ASN A 23 1.90 -10.12 6.13
N LEU A 24 2.09 -9.46 7.28
CA LEU A 24 2.13 -8.00 7.35
C LEU A 24 3.31 -7.45 6.55
N HIS A 25 3.04 -6.52 5.64
CA HIS A 25 4.05 -5.87 4.82
C HIS A 25 3.67 -4.43 4.49
N ILE A 26 4.65 -3.67 4.01
CA ILE A 26 4.51 -2.25 3.69
C ILE A 26 4.63 -2.09 2.19
N GLU A 27 3.65 -1.42 1.58
CA GLU A 27 3.74 -0.94 0.21
C GLU A 27 4.02 0.55 0.18
N ARG A 28 4.96 0.96 -0.68
CA ARG A 28 5.23 2.38 -0.94
C ARG A 28 4.42 2.82 -2.15
N LEU A 29 3.45 3.68 -1.91
CA LEU A 29 2.45 4.11 -2.86
C LEU A 29 2.55 5.62 -3.13
N LEU A 30 2.15 6.03 -4.32
CA LEU A 30 2.08 7.41 -4.77
C LEU A 30 0.62 7.83 -4.88
N LEU A 31 0.25 8.89 -4.16
CA LEU A 31 -1.02 9.58 -4.37
C LEU A 31 -0.87 10.53 -5.56
N ILE A 32 -1.60 10.26 -6.64
CA ILE A 32 -1.44 10.94 -7.92
C ILE A 32 -2.73 11.70 -8.25
N THR A 33 -2.58 12.96 -8.66
CA THR A 33 -3.67 13.73 -9.27
C THR A 33 -3.48 13.77 -10.77
N TYR A 34 -4.55 13.50 -11.51
CA TYR A 34 -4.60 13.65 -12.96
C TYR A 34 -4.62 15.13 -13.36
N GLU A 35 -4.24 15.42 -14.60
CA GLU A 35 -4.37 16.78 -15.17
C GLU A 35 -5.81 17.17 -15.52
N ASN A 36 -6.70 16.18 -15.73
CA ASN A 36 -8.07 16.36 -16.20
C ASN A 36 -9.13 16.39 -15.09
N ASP A 37 -8.74 16.77 -13.86
CA ASP A 37 -9.60 16.82 -12.66
C ASP A 37 -10.32 15.49 -12.31
N CYS A 38 -9.84 14.35 -12.82
CA CYS A 38 -10.30 13.04 -12.35
C CYS A 38 -9.96 12.83 -10.86
N PRO A 39 -10.74 12.00 -10.13
CA PRO A 39 -10.42 11.64 -8.76
C PRO A 39 -8.98 11.14 -8.63
N PRO A 40 -8.25 11.52 -7.56
CA PRO A 40 -6.89 11.03 -7.35
C PRO A 40 -6.86 9.50 -7.28
N CYS A 41 -5.75 8.91 -7.73
CA CYS A 41 -5.50 7.48 -7.61
C CYS A 41 -4.24 7.21 -6.80
N VAL A 42 -4.10 5.96 -6.36
CA VAL A 42 -2.93 5.48 -5.64
C VAL A 42 -2.28 4.38 -6.46
N ARG A 43 -0.97 4.49 -6.71
CA ARG A 43 -0.20 3.51 -7.47
C ARG A 43 1.14 3.20 -6.80
N PRO A 44 1.61 1.95 -6.82
CA PRO A 44 2.94 1.62 -6.32
C PRO A 44 4.02 2.25 -7.20
N VAL A 45 5.16 2.54 -6.59
CA VAL A 45 6.36 2.98 -7.32
C VAL A 45 6.87 1.81 -8.15
N HIS A 46 7.19 2.04 -9.43
CA HIS A 46 7.81 1.03 -10.28
C HIS A 46 9.17 0.56 -9.70
N ASP A 47 9.47 -0.74 -9.84
CA ASP A 47 10.66 -1.37 -9.24
C ASP A 47 11.98 -0.70 -9.66
N SER A 48 12.08 -0.20 -10.90
CA SER A 48 13.27 0.54 -11.36
C SER A 48 13.56 1.80 -10.55
N GLN A 49 12.54 2.37 -9.89
CA GLN A 49 12.61 3.60 -9.11
C GLN A 49 12.40 3.37 -7.60
N ALA A 50 12.33 2.12 -7.14
CA ALA A 50 12.15 1.80 -5.73
C ALA A 50 13.26 2.36 -4.82
N HIS A 51 14.45 2.60 -5.39
CA HIS A 51 15.61 3.17 -4.72
C HIS A 51 15.53 4.69 -4.51
N LEU A 52 14.63 5.40 -5.21
CA LEU A 52 14.52 6.85 -5.13
C LEU A 52 13.97 7.27 -3.75
N PRO A 53 14.53 8.31 -3.11
CA PRO A 53 14.00 8.83 -1.85
C PRO A 53 12.69 9.62 -2.05
N ASP A 54 11.91 9.82 -0.98
CA ASP A 54 10.57 10.43 -1.08
C ASP A 54 10.58 11.84 -1.70
N ASN A 55 11.62 12.61 -1.43
CA ASN A 55 11.80 13.97 -1.96
C ASN A 55 12.13 13.99 -3.46
N GLU A 56 12.46 12.86 -4.07
CA GLU A 56 12.63 12.70 -5.52
C GLU A 56 11.39 12.08 -6.20
N LEU A 57 10.35 11.75 -5.43
CA LEU A 57 9.06 11.29 -5.93
C LEU A 57 7.97 12.35 -5.77
N GLN A 58 7.96 13.04 -4.62
CA GLN A 58 6.88 13.94 -4.27
C GLN A 58 6.98 15.26 -5.04
N LEU A 59 5.84 15.73 -5.55
CA LEU A 59 5.72 16.95 -6.37
C LEU A 59 6.40 16.85 -7.74
N PHE A 60 6.76 15.65 -8.19
CA PHE A 60 7.25 15.40 -9.54
C PHE A 60 6.15 14.85 -10.44
N THR A 61 6.26 15.14 -11.73
CA THR A 61 5.40 14.55 -12.75
C THR A 61 5.72 13.07 -12.94
N CYS A 62 4.66 12.28 -13.18
CA CYS A 62 4.76 10.85 -13.34
C CYS A 62 3.89 10.33 -14.48
N LEU A 63 4.35 9.24 -15.08
CA LEU A 63 3.61 8.37 -15.98
C LEU A 63 3.06 7.18 -15.18
N PHE A 64 1.84 6.76 -15.42
CA PHE A 64 1.24 5.65 -14.69
C PHE A 64 0.16 4.92 -15.48
N ASN A 65 -0.15 3.71 -15.02
CA ASN A 65 -1.24 2.87 -15.49
C ASN A 65 -2.00 2.29 -14.29
N ASP A 66 -2.73 1.19 -14.46
CA ASP A 66 -3.47 0.56 -13.36
C ASP A 66 -2.58 -0.21 -12.37
N ASP A 67 -1.36 -0.54 -12.76
CA ASP A 67 -0.46 -1.40 -11.99
C ASP A 67 0.59 -0.59 -11.21
N PHE A 68 1.20 0.44 -11.81
CA PHE A 68 2.31 1.18 -11.20
C PHE A 68 2.42 2.62 -11.71
N ALA A 69 3.30 3.39 -11.08
CA ALA A 69 3.69 4.74 -11.48
C ALA A 69 5.22 4.91 -11.55
N LEU A 70 5.66 5.77 -12.47
CA LEU A 70 7.05 6.07 -12.79
C LEU A 70 7.23 7.59 -12.86
N ILE A 71 8.20 8.15 -12.13
CA ILE A 71 8.60 9.55 -12.23
C ILE A 71 9.25 9.80 -13.58
N SER A 72 8.72 10.75 -14.33
CA SER A 72 9.24 11.15 -15.65
C SER A 72 10.16 12.36 -15.57
N GLU A 73 9.98 13.22 -14.56
CA GLU A 73 10.78 14.43 -14.41
C GLU A 73 12.09 14.19 -13.66
N GLY A 74 13.21 14.56 -14.29
CA GLY A 74 14.54 14.48 -13.68
C GLY A 74 15.13 13.07 -13.58
N GLN A 75 14.41 12.05 -14.06
CA GLN A 75 14.85 10.66 -14.04
C GLN A 75 15.11 10.13 -15.46
N SER A 76 16.12 9.27 -15.60
CA SER A 76 16.36 8.56 -16.86
C SER A 76 15.42 7.37 -16.92
N ILE A 77 14.48 7.36 -17.87
CA ILE A 77 13.63 6.20 -18.12
C ILE A 77 14.49 5.20 -18.90
N PRO A 78 14.73 3.97 -18.39
CA PRO A 78 15.49 2.96 -19.12
C PRO A 78 14.89 2.68 -20.51
N ASP A 79 15.72 2.45 -21.52
CA ASP A 79 15.27 2.20 -22.90
C ASP A 79 14.28 1.02 -23.03
N GLU A 80 14.34 0.04 -22.11
CA GLU A 80 13.39 -1.08 -22.02
C GLU A 80 11.99 -0.64 -21.53
N LEU A 81 11.90 0.50 -20.85
CA LEU A 81 10.67 1.15 -20.39
C LEU A 81 10.12 2.16 -21.42
N ASP A 82 10.83 2.47 -22.51
CA ASP A 82 10.26 3.22 -23.63
C ASP A 82 9.10 2.43 -24.29
N GLU A 83 9.15 1.09 -24.28
CA GLU A 83 8.01 0.24 -24.65
C GLU A 83 6.87 0.27 -23.62
N LEU A 84 7.17 0.62 -22.36
CA LEU A 84 6.19 0.79 -21.29
C LEU A 84 5.56 2.19 -21.28
N ASP A 85 6.10 3.16 -22.01
CA ASP A 85 5.42 4.44 -22.28
C ASP A 85 4.10 4.18 -23.03
N GLU A 86 4.04 3.16 -23.91
CA GLU A 86 2.79 2.69 -24.52
C GLU A 86 1.81 2.09 -23.50
N ARG A 87 2.33 1.51 -22.40
CA ARG A 87 1.52 0.93 -21.31
C ARG A 87 1.10 1.97 -20.27
N CYS A 88 1.85 3.05 -20.09
CA CYS A 88 1.56 4.14 -19.16
C CYS A 88 0.67 5.18 -19.84
N GLN A 89 -0.61 4.89 -19.90
CA GLN A 89 -1.58 5.67 -20.67
C GLN A 89 -1.94 7.03 -20.05
N SER A 90 -1.46 7.31 -18.83
CA SER A 90 -1.84 8.51 -18.06
C SER A 90 -0.63 9.23 -17.49
N THR A 91 -0.72 10.55 -17.48
CA THR A 91 0.24 11.46 -16.85
C THR A 91 -0.42 12.16 -15.68
N GLY A 92 0.34 12.44 -14.63
CA GLY A 92 -0.16 13.12 -13.45
C GLY A 92 0.95 13.70 -12.58
N LEU A 93 0.54 14.28 -11.46
CA LEU A 93 1.43 14.86 -10.45
C LEU A 93 1.33 14.06 -9.16
N VAL A 94 2.48 13.61 -8.65
CA VAL A 94 2.57 12.96 -7.34
C VAL A 94 2.36 14.02 -6.26
N ARG A 95 1.30 13.88 -5.47
CA ARG A 95 1.02 14.78 -4.34
C ARG A 95 1.73 14.36 -3.07
N GLN A 96 1.81 13.05 -2.84
CA GLN A 96 2.28 12.48 -1.59
C GLN A 96 2.77 11.05 -1.77
N VAL A 97 3.84 10.70 -1.04
CA VAL A 97 4.25 9.31 -0.84
C VAL A 97 3.55 8.77 0.40
N ILE A 98 2.97 7.58 0.27
CA ILE A 98 2.22 6.89 1.32
C ILE A 98 2.90 5.54 1.57
N TYR A 99 3.05 5.20 2.84
CA TYR A 99 3.46 3.87 3.28
C TYR A 99 2.23 3.12 3.77
N ALA A 100 1.63 2.33 2.89
CA ALA A 100 0.44 1.55 3.19
C ALA A 100 0.83 0.24 3.90
N VAL A 101 0.24 -0.01 5.06
CA VAL A 101 0.38 -1.26 5.79
C VAL A 101 -0.70 -2.22 5.29
N MET A 102 -0.25 -3.36 4.78
CA MET A 102 -1.09 -4.42 4.21
C MET A 102 -0.95 -5.68 5.08
N GLY A 103 -2.01 -6.48 5.13
CA GLY A 103 -2.00 -7.77 5.80
C GLY A 103 -3.01 -8.73 5.18
N ASP A 104 -2.77 -10.02 5.34
CA ASP A 104 -3.63 -11.06 4.78
C ASP A 104 -4.51 -11.63 5.90
N MET A 105 -5.78 -11.94 5.59
CA MET A 105 -6.69 -12.63 6.49
C MET A 105 -7.54 -13.59 5.66
N LEU A 106 -7.55 -14.87 6.01
CA LEU A 106 -8.30 -15.90 5.26
C LEU A 106 -7.93 -15.96 3.75
N ASN A 107 -6.65 -15.70 3.42
CA ASN A 107 -6.12 -15.56 2.05
C ASN A 107 -6.66 -14.36 1.26
N GLU A 108 -7.32 -13.41 1.93
CA GLU A 108 -7.71 -12.14 1.33
C GLU A 108 -6.78 -11.04 1.81
N ARG A 109 -6.40 -10.16 0.88
CA ARG A 109 -5.50 -9.03 1.15
C ARG A 109 -6.28 -7.85 1.68
N HIS A 110 -5.84 -7.27 2.79
CA HIS A 110 -6.48 -6.15 3.45
C HIS A 110 -5.55 -4.96 3.63
N HIS A 111 -6.08 -3.76 3.40
CA HIS A 111 -5.44 -2.50 3.75
C HIS A 111 -5.72 -2.18 5.22
N LEU A 112 -4.65 -1.91 5.98
CA LEU A 112 -4.72 -1.71 7.43
C LEU A 112 -4.48 -0.25 7.83
N GLY A 113 -3.76 0.52 7.02
CA GLY A 113 -3.56 1.95 7.27
C GLY A 113 -2.53 2.60 6.36
N ASP A 114 -2.64 3.92 6.22
CA ASP A 114 -1.73 4.78 5.46
C ASP A 114 -0.90 5.64 6.41
N LEU A 115 0.42 5.61 6.24
CA LEU A 115 1.38 6.39 7.02
C LEU A 115 2.20 7.29 6.11
N TYR A 116 2.83 8.31 6.69
CA TYR A 116 3.57 9.33 5.94
C TYR A 116 5.08 9.18 6.02
N SER A 117 5.55 8.14 6.72
CA SER A 117 6.95 7.76 6.76
C SER A 117 7.11 6.25 6.87
N LEU A 118 8.23 5.74 6.33
CA LEU A 118 8.58 4.32 6.45
C LEU A 118 8.71 3.90 7.91
N GLU A 119 9.29 4.76 8.76
CA GLU A 119 9.50 4.49 10.18
C GLU A 119 8.16 4.30 10.92
N GLU A 120 7.16 5.16 10.66
CA GLU A 120 5.83 5.02 11.26
C GLU A 120 5.13 3.74 10.82
N ALA A 121 5.23 3.39 9.53
CA ALA A 121 4.68 2.15 9.00
C ALA A 121 5.37 0.91 9.59
N GLN A 122 6.70 0.93 9.72
CA GLN A 122 7.46 -0.13 10.39
C GLN A 122 7.07 -0.27 11.86
N ALA A 123 6.92 0.85 12.57
CA ALA A 123 6.47 0.84 13.95
C ALA A 123 5.03 0.28 14.08
N MET A 124 4.15 0.57 13.11
CA MET A 124 2.81 -0.01 13.06
C MET A 124 2.85 -1.51 12.81
N VAL A 125 3.61 -1.98 11.83
CA VAL A 125 3.81 -3.42 11.56
C VAL A 125 4.35 -4.11 12.81
N HIS A 126 5.38 -3.57 13.45
CA HIS A 126 5.95 -4.15 14.67
C HIS A 126 4.90 -4.28 15.79
N ARG A 127 4.04 -3.28 16.00
CA ARG A 127 2.93 -3.34 16.96
C ARG A 127 1.87 -4.37 16.60
N LEU A 128 1.57 -4.52 15.30
CA LEU A 128 0.54 -5.43 14.79
C LEU A 128 1.00 -6.89 14.73
N SER A 129 2.29 -7.12 14.46
CA SER A 129 2.90 -8.46 14.40
C SER A 129 2.86 -9.22 15.73
N PHE A 130 2.32 -8.60 16.80
CA PHE A 130 1.99 -9.19 18.09
C PHE A 130 3.00 -10.27 18.50
N GLU A 131 4.21 -9.86 18.89
CA GLU A 131 5.11 -10.71 19.65
C GLU A 131 4.41 -11.02 20.98
N THR A 132 3.62 -12.10 21.03
CA THR A 132 2.93 -12.51 22.26
C THR A 132 3.94 -12.57 23.41
N GLY A 133 3.68 -11.75 24.41
CA GLY A 133 4.63 -11.41 25.45
C GLY A 133 4.84 -12.48 26.51
N HIS A 134 5.84 -12.17 27.35
CA HIS A 134 5.89 -12.66 28.71
C HIS A 134 4.54 -12.43 29.38
N TYR A 135 3.73 -13.48 29.48
CA TYR A 135 2.67 -13.51 30.47
C TYR A 135 3.35 -13.42 31.83
N SER A 136 3.37 -12.24 32.44
CA SER A 136 3.64 -12.12 33.88
C SER A 136 2.45 -12.71 34.63
N ARG A 137 2.37 -14.04 34.64
CA ARG A 137 1.64 -14.75 35.67
C ARG A 137 2.64 -14.98 36.81
N ALA A 138 2.80 -13.95 37.63
CA ALA A 138 3.30 -14.07 38.99
C ALA A 138 2.10 -14.20 39.93
#